data_AF-A0A7V2X7F1-F1
#
_entry.id   AF-A0A7V2X7F1-F1
#
_cell.length_a   1.000
_cell.length_b   1.000
_cell.length_c   1.000
_cell.angle_alpha   90.00
_cell.angle_beta   90.00
_cell.angle_gamma   90.00
#
_symmetry.space_group_name_H-M   'P 1'
#
loop_
_entity.id
_entity.type
_entity.pdbx_description
1 polymer ?
#
loop_
_entity_poly.entity_id
_entity_poly.type
_entity_poly.pdbx_seq_one_letter_code
_entity_poly.pdbx_strand_id
1 'polypeptide(L)'
;MALPGNISDEAIKVVRDFFRQALEERYSPVSLSRFAAFQELSPELLEDFRRLVLTRLYPEPSQRDALDHAFGVVTSMVSNPVKAGRAALALSRLLLFRGRHVPFLVYLSGLLMASYQDLREIECQTARAVIALSASKRSATSRTSTEAIKRAAGSIERSAYEKFIDRIFQITQSFANREGWRVALDVASMLSEAFERDHTSWTDEEREAVRLARELLEESTRVIWNLPTDQIDVVADGIQTVEMEWVNTLYADIPDGQNGS
;
A
#
# COMPACT_ATOMS: atom_id res chain seq x y z
N MET A 1 13.71 11.78 0.45
CA MET A 1 13.25 11.89 1.86
C MET A 1 14.11 10.95 2.69
N ALA A 2 14.88 11.45 3.66
CA ALA A 2 15.82 10.62 4.43
C ALA A 2 15.06 9.62 5.32
N LEU A 3 15.51 8.36 5.38
CA LEU A 3 14.97 7.35 6.28
C LEU A 3 15.06 7.85 7.74
N PRO A 4 14.01 7.72 8.56
CA PRO A 4 14.06 8.14 9.95
C PRO A 4 14.93 7.19 10.79
N GLY A 5 16.06 7.71 11.27
CA GLY A 5 17.01 7.00 12.14
C GLY A 5 18.10 6.24 11.36
N ASN A 6 19.04 5.62 12.09
CA ASN A 6 20.19 4.81 11.59
C ASN A 6 19.76 3.52 10.83
N ILE A 7 18.77 3.59 9.95
CA ILE A 7 18.35 2.49 9.10
C ILE A 7 19.20 2.57 7.83
N SER A 8 20.01 1.55 7.56
CA SER A 8 20.75 1.49 6.31
C SER A 8 19.80 1.18 5.14
N ASP A 9 20.06 1.77 3.97
CA ASP A 9 19.31 1.46 2.74
C ASP A 9 19.31 -0.04 2.44
N GLU A 10 20.41 -0.73 2.76
CA GLU A 10 20.55 -2.17 2.61
C GLU A 10 19.58 -2.96 3.51
N ALA A 11 19.37 -2.53 4.77
CA ALA A 11 18.44 -3.20 5.67
C ALA A 11 16.99 -3.06 5.19
N ILE A 12 16.61 -1.88 4.70
CA ILE A 12 15.28 -1.66 4.11
C ILE A 12 15.09 -2.49 2.86
N LYS A 13 16.10 -2.56 1.99
CA LYS A 13 16.04 -3.36 0.77
C LYS A 13 15.80 -4.84 1.09
N VAL A 14 16.60 -5.41 1.99
CA VAL A 14 16.46 -6.82 2.40
C VAL A 14 15.07 -7.11 3.00
N VAL A 15 14.53 -6.19 3.79
CA VAL A 15 13.18 -6.31 4.36
C VAL A 15 12.10 -6.25 3.28
N ARG A 16 12.23 -5.34 2.32
CA ARG A 16 11.29 -5.22 1.20
C ARG A 16 11.31 -6.45 0.31
N ASP A 17 12.49 -6.98 0.01
CA ASP A 17 12.65 -8.20 -0.78
C ASP A 17 11.97 -9.38 -0.06
N PHE A 18 12.13 -9.47 1.27
CA PHE A 18 11.43 -10.48 2.09
C PHE A 18 9.91 -10.33 2.02
N PHE A 19 9.36 -9.12 2.22
CA PHE A 19 7.92 -8.91 2.17
C PHE A 19 7.36 -9.14 0.77
N ARG A 20 8.08 -8.73 -0.28
CA ARG A 20 7.71 -8.99 -1.68
C ARG A 20 7.65 -10.48 -1.97
N GLN A 21 8.68 -11.25 -1.61
CA GLN A 21 8.70 -12.70 -1.79
C GLN A 21 7.56 -13.37 -1.03
N ALA A 22 7.31 -12.96 0.21
CA ALA A 22 6.19 -13.48 0.99
C ALA A 22 4.85 -13.15 0.33
N LEU A 23 4.70 -11.96 -0.25
CA LEU A 23 3.49 -11.55 -0.96
C LEU A 23 3.28 -12.37 -2.24
N GLU A 24 4.35 -12.62 -3.00
CA GLU A 24 4.31 -13.50 -4.17
C GLU A 24 3.85 -14.92 -3.84
N GLU A 25 4.26 -15.46 -2.70
CA GLU A 25 3.83 -16.79 -2.27
C GLU A 25 2.34 -16.80 -1.87
N ARG A 26 1.91 -15.82 -1.08
CA ARG A 26 0.51 -15.69 -0.59
C ARG A 26 -0.50 -15.53 -1.72
N TYR A 27 -0.18 -14.70 -2.71
CA TYR A 27 -1.04 -14.44 -3.87
C TYR A 27 -0.70 -15.33 -5.06
N SER A 28 -0.04 -16.48 -4.84
CA SER A 28 0.08 -17.48 -5.91
C SER A 28 -1.27 -18.14 -6.18
N PRO A 29 -1.59 -18.53 -7.43
CA PRO A 29 -2.84 -19.23 -7.74
C PRO A 29 -3.05 -20.47 -6.87
N VAL A 30 -1.97 -21.19 -6.56
CA VAL A 30 -1.97 -22.37 -5.68
C VAL A 30 -2.42 -21.98 -4.26
N SER A 31 -1.83 -20.92 -3.69
CA SER A 31 -2.20 -20.42 -2.36
C SER A 31 -3.64 -19.91 -2.32
N LEU A 32 -4.04 -19.07 -3.29
CA LEU A 32 -5.38 -18.47 -3.33
C LEU A 32 -6.49 -19.52 -3.49
N SER A 33 -6.24 -20.62 -4.21
CA SER A 33 -7.24 -21.69 -4.41
C SER A 33 -7.73 -22.35 -3.11
N ARG A 34 -6.97 -22.21 -2.01
CA ARG A 34 -7.34 -22.73 -0.69
C ARG A 34 -8.47 -21.95 -0.02
N PHE A 35 -8.72 -20.73 -0.47
CA PHE A 35 -9.66 -19.80 0.15
C PHE A 35 -10.92 -19.72 -0.70
N ALA A 36 -12.08 -19.98 -0.09
CA ALA A 36 -13.37 -20.02 -0.78
C ALA A 36 -13.67 -18.76 -1.60
N ALA A 37 -13.25 -17.59 -1.09
CA ALA A 37 -13.41 -16.29 -1.74
C ALA A 37 -12.78 -16.18 -3.14
N PHE A 38 -11.81 -17.03 -3.46
CA PHE A 38 -11.09 -17.00 -4.74
C PHE A 38 -11.39 -18.20 -5.64
N GLN A 39 -12.15 -19.20 -5.15
CA GLN A 39 -12.44 -20.43 -5.90
C GLN A 39 -13.37 -20.22 -7.09
N GLU A 40 -14.23 -19.20 -7.02
CA GLU A 40 -15.19 -18.86 -8.09
C GLU A 40 -14.61 -17.91 -9.14
N LEU A 41 -13.40 -17.37 -8.92
CA LEU A 41 -12.76 -16.43 -9.84
C LEU A 41 -12.06 -17.18 -10.97
N SER A 42 -12.07 -16.59 -12.18
CA SER A 42 -11.33 -17.17 -13.30
C SER A 42 -9.81 -17.07 -13.07
N PRO A 43 -9.01 -18.00 -13.62
CA PRO A 43 -7.55 -17.94 -13.52
C PRO A 43 -6.95 -16.62 -14.02
N GLU A 44 -7.53 -16.03 -15.07
CA GLU A 44 -7.11 -14.75 -15.63
C GLU A 44 -7.33 -13.60 -14.64
N LEU A 45 -8.47 -13.61 -13.94
CA LEU A 45 -8.80 -12.60 -12.95
C LEU A 45 -7.93 -12.71 -11.69
N LEU A 46 -7.62 -13.94 -11.26
CA LEU A 46 -6.66 -14.20 -10.18
C LEU A 46 -5.26 -13.69 -10.53
N GLU A 47 -4.83 -13.88 -11.78
CA GLU A 47 -3.55 -13.39 -12.25
C GLU A 47 -3.52 -11.85 -12.38
N ASP A 48 -4.59 -11.23 -12.86
CA ASP A 48 -4.71 -9.76 -12.88
C ASP A 48 -4.69 -9.17 -11.48
N PHE A 49 -5.35 -9.82 -10.52
CA PHE A 49 -5.35 -9.42 -9.12
C PHE A 49 -3.96 -9.58 -8.48
N ARG A 50 -3.32 -10.74 -8.66
CA ARG A 50 -1.93 -10.98 -8.25
C ARG A 50 -1.00 -9.91 -8.82
N ARG A 51 -1.12 -9.62 -10.11
CA ARG A 51 -0.31 -8.61 -10.79
C ARG A 51 -0.51 -7.25 -10.15
N LEU A 52 -1.75 -6.81 -9.93
CA LEU A 52 -2.04 -5.55 -9.26
C LEU A 52 -1.34 -5.44 -7.91
N VAL A 53 -1.46 -6.47 -7.07
CA VAL A 53 -0.82 -6.52 -5.74
C VAL A 53 0.71 -6.40 -5.88
N LEU A 54 1.32 -7.18 -6.78
CA LEU A 54 2.77 -7.20 -6.96
C LEU A 54 3.35 -5.99 -7.70
N THR A 55 2.57 -5.28 -8.52
CA THR A 55 3.05 -4.11 -9.27
C THR A 55 2.76 -2.80 -8.56
N ARG A 56 1.79 -2.75 -7.65
CA ARG A 56 1.33 -1.50 -7.05
C ARG A 56 1.34 -1.46 -5.55
N LEU A 57 0.96 -2.55 -4.86
CA LEU A 57 1.05 -2.59 -3.40
C LEU A 57 2.51 -2.77 -2.96
N TYR A 58 3.25 -3.61 -3.68
CA TYR A 58 4.64 -3.94 -3.33
C TYR A 58 5.53 -4.12 -4.56
N PRO A 59 5.73 -3.07 -5.39
CA PRO A 59 6.50 -3.17 -6.63
C PRO A 59 7.97 -3.57 -6.41
N GLU A 60 8.65 -3.82 -7.53
CA GLU A 60 10.11 -3.98 -7.55
C GLU A 60 10.83 -2.80 -6.86
N PRO A 61 12.02 -3.01 -6.25
CA PRO A 61 12.67 -1.99 -5.43
C PRO A 61 12.81 -0.61 -6.08
N SER A 62 13.16 -0.55 -7.37
CA SER A 62 13.31 0.72 -8.10
C SER A 62 11.99 1.48 -8.28
N GLN A 63 10.89 0.75 -8.48
CA GLN A 63 9.54 1.31 -8.57
C GLN A 63 9.00 1.68 -7.19
N ARG A 64 9.39 0.94 -6.15
CA ARG A 64 9.02 1.23 -4.76
C ARG A 64 9.55 2.58 -4.31
N ASP A 65 10.81 2.91 -4.63
CA ASP A 65 11.38 4.21 -4.28
C ASP A 65 10.69 5.37 -5.00
N ALA A 66 10.27 5.16 -6.26
CA ALA A 66 9.48 6.14 -6.99
C ALA A 66 8.09 6.36 -6.37
N LEU A 67 7.40 5.29 -5.95
CA LEU A 67 6.13 5.40 -5.23
C LEU A 67 6.32 6.10 -3.88
N ASP A 68 7.37 5.75 -3.13
CA ASP A 68 7.66 6.39 -1.85
C ASP A 68 7.87 7.89 -1.99
N HIS A 69 8.65 8.26 -3.01
CA HIS A 69 8.87 9.65 -3.35
C HIS A 69 7.55 10.34 -3.71
N ALA A 70 6.75 9.74 -4.58
CA ALA A 70 5.46 10.28 -5.01
C ALA A 70 4.50 10.48 -3.82
N PHE A 71 4.36 9.48 -2.95
CA PHE A 71 3.52 9.59 -1.74
C PHE A 71 4.04 10.66 -0.78
N GLY A 72 5.36 10.78 -0.61
CA GLY A 72 5.97 11.86 0.17
C GLY A 72 5.64 13.24 -0.39
N VAL A 73 5.77 13.42 -1.71
CA VAL A 73 5.45 14.67 -2.42
C VAL A 73 3.96 15.00 -2.27
N VAL A 74 3.07 14.06 -2.55
CA VAL A 74 1.61 14.27 -2.42
C VAL A 74 1.22 14.62 -0.99
N THR A 75 1.78 13.93 0.02
CA THR A 75 1.52 14.21 1.43
C THR A 75 1.98 15.62 1.82
N SER A 76 3.18 16.02 1.38
CA SER A 76 3.72 17.35 1.63
C SER A 76 2.87 18.45 0.96
N MET A 77 2.36 18.18 -0.24
CA MET A 77 1.52 19.09 -1.01
C MET A 77 0.16 19.30 -0.34
N VAL A 78 -0.48 18.22 0.11
CA VAL A 78 -1.77 18.28 0.82
C VAL A 78 -1.62 18.98 2.18
N SER A 79 -0.46 18.85 2.82
CA SER A 79 -0.14 19.54 4.09
C SER A 79 0.18 21.02 3.89
N ASN A 80 0.45 21.48 2.67
CA ASN A 80 0.73 22.87 2.36
C ASN A 80 -0.59 23.60 1.98
N PRO A 81 -1.07 24.57 2.80
CA PRO A 81 -2.37 25.19 2.60
C PRO A 81 -2.46 25.98 1.28
N VAL A 82 -1.36 26.56 0.79
CA VAL A 82 -1.33 27.28 -0.48
C VAL A 82 -1.49 26.32 -1.66
N LYS A 83 -0.75 25.21 -1.64
CA LYS A 83 -0.81 24.18 -2.68
C LYS A 83 -2.15 23.44 -2.67
N ALA A 84 -2.62 23.04 -1.49
CA ALA A 84 -3.93 22.44 -1.31
C ALA A 84 -5.05 23.37 -1.78
N GLY A 85 -4.97 24.68 -1.46
CA GLY A 85 -5.91 25.69 -1.94
C GLY A 85 -5.92 25.81 -3.47
N ARG A 86 -4.74 25.81 -4.12
CA ARG A 86 -4.64 25.83 -5.59
C ARG A 86 -5.24 24.58 -6.23
N ALA A 87 -4.94 23.40 -5.68
CA ALA A 87 -5.53 22.14 -6.15
C ALA A 87 -7.07 22.15 -5.99
N ALA A 88 -7.58 22.62 -4.85
CA ALA A 88 -9.02 22.76 -4.62
C ALA A 88 -9.67 23.75 -5.62
N LEU A 89 -8.96 24.83 -5.98
CA LEU A 89 -9.44 25.82 -6.96
C LEU A 89 -9.51 25.22 -8.36
N ALA A 90 -8.52 24.41 -8.75
CA ALA A 90 -8.55 23.63 -10.00
C ALA A 90 -9.74 22.65 -10.03
N LEU A 91 -10.08 22.07 -8.88
CA LEU A 91 -11.20 21.13 -8.72
C LEU A 91 -12.55 21.80 -8.45
N SER A 92 -12.60 23.12 -8.27
CA SER A 92 -13.78 23.83 -7.74
C SER A 92 -15.07 23.55 -8.51
N ARG A 93 -15.01 23.50 -9.85
CA ARG A 93 -16.17 23.15 -10.70
C ARG A 93 -16.62 21.71 -10.47
N LEU A 94 -15.70 20.76 -10.43
CA LEU A 94 -16.02 19.35 -10.23
C LEU A 94 -16.62 19.12 -8.84
N LEU A 95 -16.03 19.73 -7.81
CA LEU A 95 -16.52 19.65 -6.43
C LEU A 95 -17.89 20.32 -6.26
N LEU A 96 -18.17 21.39 -7.00
CA LEU A 96 -19.50 22.02 -7.00
C LEU A 96 -20.58 21.07 -7.56
N PHE A 97 -20.32 20.42 -8.70
CA PHE A 97 -21.30 19.53 -9.34
C PHE A 97 -21.35 18.12 -8.73
N ARG A 98 -20.27 17.67 -8.11
CA ARG A 98 -20.13 16.33 -7.50
C ARG A 98 -20.03 16.40 -5.97
N GLY A 99 -20.53 17.46 -5.35
CA GLY A 99 -20.42 17.73 -3.91
C GLY A 99 -20.81 16.56 -3.01
N ARG A 100 -21.80 15.75 -3.42
CA ARG A 100 -22.23 14.55 -2.69
C ARG A 100 -21.15 13.47 -2.52
N HIS A 101 -20.13 13.47 -3.37
CA HIS A 101 -19.02 12.50 -3.35
C HIS A 101 -17.79 13.01 -2.62
N VAL A 102 -17.77 14.29 -2.20
CA VAL A 102 -16.63 14.86 -1.45
C VAL A 102 -16.29 14.06 -0.20
N PRO A 103 -17.26 13.62 0.64
CA PRO A 103 -16.95 12.79 1.80
C PRO A 103 -16.23 11.48 1.42
N PHE A 104 -16.65 10.85 0.32
CA PHE A 104 -16.01 9.63 -0.20
C PHE A 104 -14.57 9.90 -0.65
N LEU A 105 -14.32 10.99 -1.37
CA LEU A 105 -12.98 11.36 -1.82
C LEU A 105 -12.03 11.62 -0.65
N VAL A 106 -12.49 12.36 0.36
CA VAL A 106 -11.72 12.64 1.58
C VAL A 106 -11.41 11.34 2.31
N TYR A 107 -12.43 10.49 2.52
CA TYR A 107 -12.29 9.18 3.15
C TYR A 107 -11.26 8.31 2.41
N LEU A 108 -11.42 8.12 1.10
CA LEU A 108 -10.54 7.29 0.28
C LEU A 108 -9.10 7.81 0.29
N SER A 109 -8.90 9.12 0.15
CA SER A 109 -7.57 9.72 0.18
C SER A 109 -6.87 9.51 1.53
N GLY A 110 -7.59 9.70 2.64
CA GLY A 110 -7.09 9.46 3.98
C GLY A 110 -6.73 7.99 4.18
N LEU A 111 -7.58 7.08 3.69
CA LEU A 111 -7.35 5.64 3.81
C LEU A 111 -6.12 5.18 3.03
N LEU A 112 -5.92 5.66 1.79
CA LEU A 112 -4.75 5.37 0.96
C LEU A 112 -3.45 5.93 1.57
N MET A 113 -3.48 7.16 2.09
CA MET A 113 -2.31 7.75 2.77
C MET A 113 -1.95 6.96 4.02
N ALA A 114 -2.96 6.61 4.81
CA ALA A 114 -2.75 5.93 6.08
C ALA A 114 -2.29 4.48 5.89
N SER A 115 -2.82 3.74 4.90
CA SER A 115 -2.34 2.39 4.57
C SER A 115 -0.88 2.39 4.10
N TYR A 116 -0.51 3.37 3.27
CA TYR A 116 0.87 3.54 2.84
C TYR A 116 1.82 3.84 4.02
N GLN A 117 1.39 4.72 4.94
CA GLN A 117 2.16 5.04 6.15
C GLN A 117 2.34 3.84 7.07
N ASP A 118 1.30 3.05 7.32
CA ASP A 118 1.41 1.84 8.16
C ASP A 118 2.40 0.85 7.55
N LEU A 119 2.31 0.63 6.23
CA LEU A 119 3.24 -0.26 5.55
C LEU A 119 4.68 0.22 5.69
N ARG A 120 4.91 1.52 5.51
CA ARG A 120 6.24 2.11 5.67
C ARG A 120 6.78 1.97 7.08
N GLU A 121 5.93 2.13 8.08
CA GLU A 121 6.29 1.95 9.48
C GLU A 121 6.66 0.48 9.77
N ILE A 122 5.87 -0.49 9.29
CA ILE A 122 6.17 -1.93 9.41
C ILE A 122 7.54 -2.25 8.79
N GLU A 123 7.82 -1.74 7.58
CA GLU A 123 9.13 -1.90 6.92
C GLU A 123 10.27 -1.33 7.80
N CYS A 124 10.10 -0.11 8.29
CA CYS A 124 11.12 0.57 9.08
C CYS A 124 11.37 -0.12 10.43
N GLN A 125 10.33 -0.54 11.13
CA GLN A 125 10.44 -1.28 12.38
C GLN A 125 11.11 -2.64 12.16
N THR A 126 10.74 -3.35 11.10
CA THR A 126 11.38 -4.64 10.75
C THR A 126 12.87 -4.43 10.48
N ALA A 127 13.24 -3.41 9.71
CA ALA A 127 14.63 -3.11 9.38
C ALA A 127 15.44 -2.76 10.64
N ARG A 128 14.88 -1.97 11.56
CA ARG A 128 15.51 -1.67 12.86
C ARG A 128 15.73 -2.94 13.68
N ALA A 129 14.73 -3.83 13.73
CA ALA A 129 14.84 -5.10 14.43
C ALA A 129 15.90 -6.02 13.79
N VAL A 130 16.00 -6.08 12.46
CA VAL A 130 17.07 -6.81 11.74
C VAL A 130 18.46 -6.29 12.13
N ILE A 131 18.64 -4.96 12.16
CA ILE A 131 19.92 -4.33 12.54
C ILE A 131 20.28 -4.69 13.99
N ALA A 132 19.31 -4.60 14.91
CA ALA A 132 19.53 -4.92 16.32
C ALA A 132 19.90 -6.39 16.55
N LEU A 133 19.21 -7.32 15.87
CA LEU A 133 19.51 -8.75 15.92
C LEU A 133 20.92 -9.05 15.37
N SER A 134 21.32 -8.35 14.30
CA SER A 134 22.64 -8.50 13.68
C SER A 134 23.76 -7.97 14.57
N ALA A 135 23.53 -6.86 15.28
CA ALA A 135 24.51 -6.30 16.22
C ALA A 135 24.74 -7.20 17.46
N SER A 136 23.72 -7.95 17.90
CA SER A 136 23.81 -8.86 19.04
C SER A 136 24.64 -10.12 18.76
N LYS A 137 24.70 -10.56 17.50
CA LYS A 137 25.48 -11.72 17.07
C LYS A 137 26.85 -11.26 16.56
N ARG A 138 27.85 -11.25 17.45
CA ARG A 138 29.29 -11.12 17.10
C ARG A 138 29.74 -12.32 16.24
N SER A 139 29.36 -12.37 14.98
CA SER A 139 29.96 -13.26 14.00
C SER A 139 29.81 -12.65 12.61
N ALA A 140 30.92 -12.08 12.15
CA ALA A 140 31.10 -11.59 10.81
C ALA A 140 31.09 -12.78 9.84
N THR A 141 29.94 -13.11 9.23
CA THR A 141 29.82 -13.78 7.90
C THR A 141 28.39 -14.12 7.47
N SER A 142 27.37 -13.97 8.31
CA SER A 142 26.02 -14.40 7.90
C SER A 142 25.34 -13.33 7.05
N ARG A 143 25.19 -13.59 5.75
CA ARG A 143 24.05 -13.13 4.94
C ARG A 143 22.81 -13.13 5.85
N THR A 144 22.08 -12.01 5.95
CA THR A 144 20.87 -11.93 6.79
C THR A 144 19.96 -13.07 6.39
N SER A 145 19.78 -14.05 7.27
CA SER A 145 18.96 -15.22 6.92
C SER A 145 17.50 -14.80 6.89
N THR A 146 16.72 -15.38 5.97
CA THR A 146 15.25 -15.20 5.89
C THR A 146 14.59 -15.39 7.26
N GLU A 147 15.08 -16.35 8.05
CA GLU A 147 14.66 -16.60 9.43
C GLU A 147 14.89 -15.43 10.39
N ALA A 148 16.00 -14.70 10.25
CA ALA A 148 16.26 -13.52 11.08
C ALA A 148 15.31 -12.38 10.73
N ILE A 149 14.97 -12.22 9.43
CA ILE A 149 14.00 -11.23 8.98
C ILE A 149 12.59 -11.60 9.43
N LYS A 150 12.21 -12.89 9.32
CA LYS A 150 10.93 -13.40 9.83
C LYS A 150 10.76 -13.13 11.32
N ARG A 151 11.80 -13.39 12.13
CA ARG A 151 11.78 -13.07 13.57
C ARG A 151 11.72 -11.56 13.84
N ALA A 152 12.42 -10.75 13.05
CA ALA A 152 12.34 -9.30 13.15
C ALA A 152 10.93 -8.79 12.84
N ALA A 153 10.30 -9.31 11.79
CA ALA A 153 8.91 -9.00 11.43
C ALA A 153 7.94 -9.44 12.54
N GLY A 154 8.12 -10.64 13.09
CA GLY A 154 7.33 -11.14 14.23
C GLY A 154 7.55 -10.37 15.54
N SER A 155 8.60 -9.54 15.66
CA SER A 155 8.81 -8.71 16.85
C SER A 155 8.02 -7.40 16.85
N ILE A 156 7.39 -7.06 15.72
CA ILE A 156 6.51 -5.89 15.61
C ILE A 156 5.22 -6.16 16.38
N GLU A 157 4.59 -5.10 16.89
CA GLU A 157 3.28 -5.21 17.51
C GLU A 157 2.24 -5.71 16.49
N ARG A 158 1.53 -6.79 16.84
CA ARG A 158 0.54 -7.40 15.96
C ARG A 158 -0.53 -6.42 15.46
N SER A 159 -0.91 -5.45 16.30
CA SER A 159 -1.88 -4.42 15.96
C SER A 159 -1.46 -3.56 14.76
N ALA A 160 -0.16 -3.41 14.49
CA ALA A 160 0.33 -2.67 13.33
C ALA A 160 -0.05 -3.39 12.03
N TYR A 161 0.10 -4.71 11.98
CA TYR A 161 -0.33 -5.52 10.84
C TYR A 161 -1.85 -5.54 10.70
N GLU A 162 -2.58 -5.75 11.80
CA GLU A 162 -4.04 -5.79 11.80
C GLU A 162 -4.65 -4.47 11.29
N LYS A 163 -4.10 -3.34 11.73
CA LYS A 163 -4.49 -2.00 11.27
C LYS A 163 -4.19 -1.79 9.78
N PHE A 164 -3.04 -2.23 9.29
CA PHE A 164 -2.72 -2.17 7.87
C PHE A 164 -3.70 -3.02 7.04
N ILE A 165 -3.96 -4.25 7.48
CA ILE A 165 -4.85 -5.20 6.80
C ILE A 165 -6.29 -4.67 6.77
N ASP A 166 -6.79 -4.14 7.89
CA ASP A 166 -8.11 -3.50 7.97
C ASP A 166 -8.25 -2.34 6.97
N ARG A 167 -7.18 -1.58 6.73
CA ARG A 167 -7.21 -0.52 5.71
C ARG A 167 -7.21 -1.06 4.29
N ILE A 168 -6.45 -2.12 4.00
CA ILE A 168 -6.49 -2.79 2.69
C ILE A 168 -7.89 -3.37 2.42
N PHE A 169 -8.50 -3.96 3.44
CA PHE A 169 -9.88 -4.43 3.41
C PHE A 169 -10.86 -3.29 3.07
N GLN A 170 -10.80 -2.18 3.81
CA GLN A 170 -11.66 -1.02 3.57
C GLN A 170 -11.43 -0.38 2.18
N ILE A 171 -10.18 -0.34 1.69
CA ILE A 171 -9.87 0.13 0.33
C ILE A 171 -10.54 -0.78 -0.69
N THR A 172 -10.39 -2.09 -0.55
CA THR A 172 -11.00 -3.07 -1.47
C THR A 172 -12.52 -2.96 -1.46
N GLN A 173 -13.16 -2.94 -0.28
CA GLN A 173 -14.61 -2.75 -0.17
C GLN A 173 -15.10 -1.45 -0.80
N SER A 174 -14.30 -0.38 -0.71
CA SER A 174 -14.70 0.92 -1.28
C SER A 174 -14.97 0.84 -2.79
N PHE A 175 -14.38 -0.11 -3.51
CA PHE A 175 -14.61 -0.32 -4.95
C PHE A 175 -16.05 -0.72 -5.30
N ALA A 176 -16.83 -1.20 -4.34
CA ALA A 176 -18.26 -1.42 -4.50
C ALA A 176 -19.01 -0.10 -4.80
N ASN A 177 -18.52 1.04 -4.30
CA ASN A 177 -19.01 2.36 -4.68
C ASN A 177 -18.43 2.81 -6.03
N ARG A 178 -18.93 2.20 -7.12
CA ARG A 178 -18.47 2.51 -8.48
C ARG A 178 -18.62 3.99 -8.85
N GLU A 179 -19.67 4.67 -8.37
CA GLU A 179 -19.85 6.09 -8.68
C GLU A 179 -18.82 6.99 -7.99
N GLY A 180 -18.55 6.74 -6.70
CA GLY A 180 -17.51 7.45 -5.96
C GLY A 180 -16.14 7.32 -6.61
N TRP A 181 -15.78 6.11 -7.02
CA TRP A 181 -14.52 5.83 -7.73
C TRP A 181 -14.43 6.47 -9.11
N ARG A 182 -15.54 6.54 -9.88
CA ARG A 182 -15.55 7.34 -11.13
C ARG A 182 -15.22 8.80 -10.86
N VAL A 183 -15.80 9.38 -9.81
CA VAL A 183 -15.49 10.76 -9.42
C VAL A 183 -14.04 10.89 -8.94
N ALA A 184 -13.49 9.89 -8.23
CA ALA A 184 -12.08 9.88 -7.84
C ALA A 184 -11.14 9.88 -9.05
N LEU A 185 -11.44 9.10 -10.09
CA LEU A 185 -10.70 9.10 -11.35
C LEU A 185 -10.82 10.43 -12.10
N ASP A 186 -12.02 11.03 -12.12
CA ASP A 186 -12.23 12.37 -12.71
C ASP A 186 -11.38 13.43 -11.99
N VAL A 187 -11.34 13.38 -10.64
CA VAL A 187 -10.51 14.27 -9.82
C VAL A 187 -9.02 14.07 -10.12
N ALA A 188 -8.55 12.82 -10.12
CA ALA A 188 -7.14 12.51 -10.40
C ALA A 188 -6.72 12.96 -11.80
N SER A 189 -7.58 12.77 -12.80
CA SER A 189 -7.36 13.24 -14.18
C SER A 189 -7.31 14.75 -14.26
N MET A 190 -8.26 15.44 -13.64
CA MET A 190 -8.31 16.91 -13.63
C MET A 190 -7.10 17.53 -12.93
N LEU A 191 -6.65 16.95 -11.82
CA LEU A 191 -5.43 17.38 -11.14
C LEU A 191 -4.19 17.17 -12.00
N SER A 192 -4.05 15.97 -12.59
CA SER A 192 -2.93 15.65 -13.48
C SER A 192 -2.87 16.64 -14.66
N GLU A 193 -3.99 16.90 -15.33
CA GLU A 193 -4.05 17.89 -16.42
C GLU A 193 -3.74 19.32 -15.95
N ALA A 194 -4.25 19.74 -14.80
CA ALA A 194 -4.01 21.07 -14.26
C ALA A 194 -2.53 21.28 -13.92
N PHE A 195 -1.86 20.23 -13.42
CA PHE A 195 -0.46 20.27 -13.03
C PHE A 195 0.47 20.28 -14.24
N GLU A 196 0.12 19.52 -15.28
CA GLU A 196 0.81 19.55 -16.57
C GLU A 196 0.69 20.89 -17.28
N ARG A 197 -0.43 21.61 -17.15
CA ARG A 197 -0.63 22.91 -17.82
C ARG A 197 0.09 24.08 -17.14
N ASP A 198 0.37 23.99 -15.84
CA ASP A 198 0.98 25.10 -15.07
C ASP A 198 2.36 24.72 -14.50
N HIS A 199 3.37 24.78 -15.37
CA HIS A 199 4.76 24.52 -14.98
C HIS A 199 5.36 25.55 -14.02
N THR A 200 4.67 26.68 -13.76
CA THR A 200 5.16 27.73 -12.86
C THR A 200 4.71 27.52 -11.43
N SER A 201 3.52 26.94 -11.24
CA SER A 201 2.96 26.65 -9.91
C SER A 201 3.33 25.29 -9.38
N TRP A 202 3.72 24.35 -10.24
CA TRP A 202 3.99 22.96 -9.89
C TRP A 202 5.40 22.55 -10.31
N THR A 203 6.10 21.81 -9.44
CA THR A 203 7.42 21.25 -9.77
C THR A 203 7.27 20.00 -10.65
N ASP A 204 8.36 19.57 -11.31
CA ASP A 204 8.39 18.30 -12.03
C ASP A 204 8.06 17.11 -11.12
N GLU A 205 8.57 17.15 -9.88
CA GLU A 205 8.31 16.11 -8.88
C GLU A 205 6.83 16.05 -8.48
N GLU A 206 6.15 17.19 -8.31
CA GLU A 206 4.72 17.26 -8.00
C GLU A 206 3.86 16.74 -9.17
N ARG A 207 4.23 17.09 -10.41
CA ARG A 207 3.57 16.56 -11.62
C ARG A 207 3.67 15.04 -11.69
N GLU A 208 4.89 14.54 -11.56
CA GLU A 208 5.18 13.12 -11.65
C GLU A 208 4.47 12.33 -10.54
N ALA A 209 4.44 12.86 -9.32
CA ALA A 209 3.75 12.23 -8.21
C ALA A 209 2.23 12.11 -8.44
N VAL A 210 1.59 13.17 -8.96
CA VAL A 210 0.16 13.14 -9.30
C VAL A 210 -0.12 12.22 -10.49
N ARG A 211 0.77 12.18 -11.49
CA ARG A 211 0.67 11.24 -12.62
C ARG A 211 0.70 9.79 -12.14
N LEU A 212 1.67 9.44 -11.29
CA LEU A 212 1.80 8.10 -10.72
C LEU A 212 0.57 7.72 -9.87
N ALA A 213 0.03 8.66 -9.08
CA ALA A 213 -1.19 8.43 -8.32
C ALA A 213 -2.40 8.17 -9.23
N ARG A 214 -2.54 8.91 -10.33
CA ARG A 214 -3.60 8.68 -11.32
C ARG A 214 -3.50 7.28 -11.94
N GLU A 215 -2.32 6.89 -12.41
CA GLU A 215 -2.09 5.58 -13.02
C GLU A 215 -2.37 4.43 -12.05
N LEU A 216 -1.99 4.60 -10.78
CA LEU A 216 -2.29 3.65 -9.72
C LEU A 216 -3.81 3.47 -9.54
N LEU A 217 -4.56 4.57 -9.47
CA LEU A 217 -6.02 4.52 -9.32
C LEU A 217 -6.70 3.91 -10.55
N GLU A 218 -6.28 4.28 -11.76
CA GLU A 218 -6.79 3.74 -13.02
C GLU A 218 -6.59 2.23 -13.12
N GLU A 219 -5.39 1.74 -12.83
CA GLU A 219 -5.07 0.31 -12.90
C GLU A 219 -5.82 -0.50 -11.83
N SER A 220 -5.85 -0.01 -10.59
CA SER A 220 -6.59 -0.65 -9.50
C SER A 220 -8.08 -0.78 -9.83
N THR A 221 -8.65 0.30 -10.38
CA THR A 221 -10.05 0.32 -10.79
C THR A 221 -10.31 -0.65 -11.95
N ARG A 222 -9.43 -0.68 -12.95
CA ARG A 222 -9.55 -1.59 -14.11
C ARG A 222 -9.58 -3.05 -13.67
N VAL A 223 -8.70 -3.44 -12.74
CA VAL A 223 -8.62 -4.83 -12.26
C VAL A 223 -9.82 -5.17 -11.38
N ILE A 224 -10.13 -4.34 -10.39
CA ILE A 224 -11.18 -4.67 -9.42
C ILE A 224 -12.58 -4.60 -10.04
N TRP A 225 -12.84 -3.72 -11.02
CA TRP A 225 -14.15 -3.67 -11.68
C TRP A 225 -14.41 -4.78 -12.70
N ASN A 226 -13.43 -5.64 -12.97
CA ASN A 226 -13.67 -6.91 -13.63
C ASN A 226 -14.40 -7.92 -12.70
N LEU A 227 -14.43 -7.65 -11.39
CA LEU A 227 -15.26 -8.40 -10.44
C LEU A 227 -16.73 -7.97 -10.52
N PRO A 228 -17.67 -8.93 -10.42
CA PRO A 228 -19.05 -8.64 -10.04
C PRO A 228 -19.11 -7.83 -8.73
N THR A 229 -20.09 -6.94 -8.60
CA THR A 229 -20.14 -6.01 -7.44
C THR A 229 -20.38 -6.75 -6.13
N ASP A 230 -21.17 -7.84 -6.18
CA ASP A 230 -21.43 -8.78 -5.09
C ASP A 230 -20.22 -9.64 -4.72
N GLN A 231 -19.21 -9.75 -5.59
CA GLN A 231 -17.97 -10.47 -5.33
C GLN A 231 -16.88 -9.56 -4.73
N ILE A 232 -17.03 -8.22 -4.76
CA ILE A 232 -16.02 -7.30 -4.21
C ILE A 232 -15.86 -7.50 -2.70
N ASP A 233 -16.97 -7.63 -1.96
CA ASP A 233 -16.92 -7.84 -0.51
C ASP A 233 -16.33 -9.21 -0.17
N VAL A 234 -16.70 -10.25 -0.91
CA VAL A 234 -16.17 -11.61 -0.76
C VAL A 234 -14.64 -11.63 -0.97
N VAL A 235 -14.15 -10.94 -2.01
CA VAL A 235 -12.72 -10.80 -2.28
C VAL A 235 -12.03 -9.98 -1.19
N ALA A 236 -12.66 -8.92 -0.68
CA ALA A 236 -12.10 -8.12 0.41
C ALA A 236 -11.91 -8.97 1.68
N ASP A 237 -12.92 -9.76 2.07
CA ASP A 237 -12.82 -10.72 3.18
C ASP A 237 -11.74 -11.78 2.94
N GLY A 238 -11.64 -12.25 1.69
CA GLY A 238 -10.60 -13.18 1.25
C GLY A 238 -9.19 -12.62 1.45
N ILE A 239 -8.96 -11.38 1.02
CA ILE A 239 -7.67 -10.67 1.23
C ILE A 239 -7.35 -10.57 2.72
N GLN A 240 -8.31 -10.13 3.54
CA GLN A 240 -8.12 -10.02 4.98
C GLN A 240 -7.72 -11.38 5.59
N THR A 241 -8.38 -12.46 5.16
CA THR A 241 -8.09 -13.82 5.63
C THR A 241 -6.68 -14.27 5.22
N VAL A 242 -6.28 -14.05 3.96
CA VAL A 242 -4.96 -14.38 3.44
C VAL A 242 -3.86 -13.64 4.21
N GLU A 243 -4.02 -12.33 4.42
CA GLU A 243 -3.00 -11.54 5.13
C GLU A 243 -2.93 -11.92 6.61
N MET A 244 -4.07 -12.13 7.28
CA MET A 244 -4.09 -12.55 8.69
C MET A 244 -3.50 -13.94 8.89
N GLU A 245 -3.72 -14.89 7.97
CA GLU A 245 -3.07 -16.20 8.02
C GLU A 245 -1.55 -16.06 8.02
N TRP A 246 -1.02 -15.21 7.15
CA TRP A 246 0.43 -14.95 7.12
C TRP A 246 0.95 -14.23 8.36
N VAL A 247 0.23 -13.23 8.87
CA VAL A 247 0.57 -12.58 10.15
C VAL A 247 0.67 -13.64 11.24
N ASN A 248 -0.29 -14.56 11.33
CA ASN A 248 -0.22 -15.66 12.31
C ASN A 248 1.06 -16.50 12.17
N THR A 249 1.55 -16.74 10.95
CA THR A 249 2.82 -17.47 10.74
C THR A 249 4.06 -16.73 11.26
N LEU A 250 4.02 -15.39 11.37
CA LEU A 250 5.11 -14.60 11.95
C LEU A 250 5.20 -14.79 13.47
N TYR A 251 4.06 -15.00 14.13
CA TYR A 251 3.98 -15.15 15.59
C TYR A 251 3.96 -16.62 16.06
N ALA A 252 3.68 -17.58 15.17
CA ALA A 252 3.60 -19.01 15.52
C ALA A 252 4.90 -19.60 16.10
N ASP A 253 6.06 -19.01 15.75
CA ASP A 253 7.39 -19.48 16.17
C ASP A 253 7.98 -18.66 17.35
N ILE A 254 7.20 -17.75 17.94
CA ILE A 254 7.66 -16.91 19.07
C ILE A 254 7.23 -17.59 20.38
N PRO A 255 8.17 -18.06 21.22
CA PRO A 255 7.82 -18.63 22.51
C PRO A 255 7.01 -17.62 23.36
N ASP A 256 5.96 -18.09 24.04
CA ASP A 256 4.96 -17.34 24.84
C ASP A 256 5.51 -16.38 25.94
N GLY A 257 6.81 -16.09 25.99
CA GLY A 257 7.47 -15.25 27.00
C GLY A 257 7.88 -13.84 26.56
N GLN A 258 7.52 -13.37 25.36
CA GLN A 258 7.91 -12.03 24.87
C GLN A 258 6.76 -11.12 24.42
N ASN A 259 5.49 -11.48 24.69
CA ASN A 259 4.39 -10.54 24.54
C ASN A 259 4.35 -9.62 25.77
N GLY A 260 5.17 -8.57 25.74
CA GLY A 260 5.10 -7.46 26.67
C GLY A 260 3.76 -6.72 26.50
N SER A 261 3.11 -6.51 27.63
CA SER A 261 1.87 -5.72 27.82
C SER A 261 1.99 -4.28 27.37
#